data_AF-A0AAU0Z343-F1
#
_entry.id   AF-A0AAU0Z343-F1
#
_cell.length_a   1.000
_cell.length_b   1.000
_cell.length_c   1.000
_cell.angle_alpha   90.00
_cell.angle_beta   90.00
_cell.angle_gamma   90.00
#
_symmetry.space_group_name_H-M   'P 1'
#
loop_
_entity.id
_entity.type
_entity.pdbx_description
1 polymer ?
#
loop_
_entity_poly.entity_id
_entity_poly.type
_entity_poly.pdbx_seq_one_letter_code
_entity_poly.pdbx_strand_id
1 'polypeptide(L)'
;MGKASGKVALWWNPGFWFGSSVVAGAVLVPTWFWGAFSGALDVAEACTLGEGQRFDESYRQELGRQPSGPFPLHNMCNASYDLVPGWVNPTLAGLAVVVAGTLIATGVTAVVQLRRVLAERRRRMGAVAS
;
A
#
# COMPACT_ATOMS: atom_id res chain seq x y z
N MET A 1 -13.68 32.08 21.43
CA MET A 1 -12.95 31.51 20.28
C MET A 1 -11.98 30.46 20.81
N GLY A 2 -12.39 29.18 20.81
CA GLY A 2 -11.56 28.09 21.34
C GLY A 2 -10.41 27.78 20.41
N LYS A 3 -9.18 27.81 20.91
CA LYS A 3 -7.99 27.24 20.24
C LYS A 3 -8.27 25.76 20.00
N ALA A 4 -8.65 25.40 18.77
CA ALA A 4 -8.72 23.99 18.39
C ALA A 4 -7.33 23.40 18.62
N SER A 5 -7.24 22.46 19.57
CA SER A 5 -6.02 21.75 19.92
C SER A 5 -5.36 21.22 18.65
N GLY A 6 -4.12 21.64 18.34
CA GLY A 6 -3.50 21.55 17.01
C GLY A 6 -3.49 20.15 16.37
N LYS A 7 -3.67 19.10 17.17
CA LYS A 7 -3.85 17.71 16.69
C LYS A 7 -5.15 17.52 15.91
N VAL A 8 -6.24 18.15 16.34
CA VAL A 8 -7.55 18.08 15.65
C VAL A 8 -7.47 18.83 14.31
N ALA A 9 -6.77 19.97 14.25
CA ALA A 9 -6.58 20.69 12.99
C ALA A 9 -5.73 19.90 11.97
N LEU A 10 -4.71 19.17 12.44
CA LEU A 10 -3.84 18.37 11.59
C LEU A 10 -4.58 17.23 10.88
N TRP A 11 -5.45 16.51 11.60
CA TRP A 11 -6.19 15.35 11.06
C TRP A 11 -7.35 15.76 10.13
N TRP A 12 -7.69 17.05 10.09
CA TRP A 12 -8.65 17.63 9.14
C TRP A 12 -7.98 18.26 7.91
N ASN A 13 -6.64 18.19 7.82
CA ASN A 13 -5.89 18.69 6.68
C ASN A 13 -5.76 17.57 5.61
N PRO A 14 -6.29 17.75 4.39
CA PRO A 14 -6.14 16.77 3.32
C PRO A 14 -4.67 16.51 2.95
N GLY A 15 -3.79 17.51 3.11
CA GLY A 15 -2.36 17.35 2.86
C GLY A 15 -1.67 16.38 3.82
N PHE A 16 -2.16 16.25 5.06
CA PHE A 16 -1.62 15.29 6.03
C PHE A 16 -1.90 13.85 5.58
N TRP A 17 -3.16 13.56 5.24
CA TRP A 17 -3.56 12.24 4.74
C TRP A 17 -2.86 11.87 3.45
N PHE A 18 -2.72 12.82 2.52
CA PHE A 18 -1.99 12.58 1.28
C PHE A 18 -0.51 12.29 1.54
N GLY A 19 0.14 13.08 2.40
CA GLY A 19 1.53 12.85 2.81
C GLY A 19 1.73 11.46 3.42
N SER A 20 0.83 11.02 4.31
CA SER A 20 0.86 9.67 4.88
C SER A 20 0.70 8.59 3.81
N SER A 21 -0.17 8.78 2.82
CA SER A 21 -0.31 7.85 1.68
C SER A 21 0.98 7.75 0.86
N VAL A 22 1.65 8.87 0.61
CA VAL A 22 2.90 8.91 -0.15
C VAL A 22 4.01 8.16 0.60
N VAL A 23 4.15 8.41 1.90
CA VAL A 23 5.13 7.71 2.74
C VAL A 23 4.84 6.21 2.80
N ALA A 24 3.58 5.82 3.02
CA ALA A 24 3.19 4.41 3.04
C ALA A 24 3.43 3.73 1.69
N GLY A 25 3.10 4.40 0.58
CA GLY A 25 3.37 3.93 -0.78
C GLY A 25 4.88 3.78 -1.06
N ALA A 26 5.69 4.73 -0.58
CA ALA A 26 7.14 4.68 -0.72
C ALA A 26 7.80 3.52 0.02
N VAL A 27 7.13 2.96 1.04
CA VAL A 27 7.57 1.71 1.71
C VAL A 27 6.97 0.48 1.01
N LEU A 28 5.69 0.54 0.64
CA LEU A 28 4.96 -0.55 -0.02
C LEU A 28 5.65 -1.00 -1.30
N VAL A 29 6.03 -0.05 -2.15
CA VAL A 29 6.62 -0.34 -3.46
C VAL A 29 7.94 -1.12 -3.31
N PRO A 30 8.95 -0.65 -2.56
CA PRO A 30 10.16 -1.44 -2.30
C PRO A 30 9.90 -2.80 -1.66
N THR A 31 8.97 -2.91 -0.70
CA THR A 31 8.61 -4.22 -0.10
C THR A 31 8.03 -5.17 -1.14
N TRP A 32 7.23 -4.66 -2.08
CA TRP A 32 6.65 -5.46 -3.15
C TRP A 32 7.74 -5.93 -4.11
N PHE A 33 8.65 -5.03 -4.50
CA PHE A 33 9.83 -5.39 -5.29
C PHE A 33 10.69 -6.43 -4.57
N TRP A 34 10.92 -6.28 -3.27
CA TRP A 34 11.67 -7.27 -2.49
C TRP A 34 11.06 -8.67 -2.56
N GLY A 35 9.74 -8.77 -2.38
CA GLY A 35 9.04 -10.03 -2.53
C GLY A 35 9.11 -10.57 -3.97
N ALA A 36 8.84 -9.72 -4.96
CA ALA A 36 8.73 -10.12 -6.36
C ALA A 36 10.06 -10.64 -6.92
N PHE A 37 11.17 -10.06 -6.46
CA PHE A 37 12.53 -10.41 -6.88
C PHE A 37 13.24 -11.38 -5.91
N SER A 38 12.53 -11.96 -4.94
CA SER A 38 13.09 -12.92 -3.96
C SER A 38 13.70 -14.18 -4.58
N GLY A 39 13.30 -14.55 -5.80
CA GLY A 39 13.91 -15.68 -6.52
C GLY A 39 14.97 -15.30 -7.54
N ALA A 40 15.41 -14.02 -7.59
CA ALA A 40 16.41 -13.54 -8.53
C ALA A 40 16.08 -13.82 -10.02
N LEU A 41 17.09 -13.77 -10.89
CA LEU A 41 16.99 -14.08 -12.32
C LEU A 41 16.82 -15.59 -12.57
N ASP A 42 17.36 -16.42 -11.68
CA ASP A 42 17.23 -17.88 -11.71
C ASP A 42 16.82 -18.38 -10.32
N VAL A 43 15.58 -18.87 -10.25
CA VAL A 43 15.03 -19.38 -9.00
C VAL A 43 15.63 -20.72 -8.61
N ALA A 44 16.04 -21.55 -9.58
CA ALA A 44 16.71 -22.81 -9.28
C ALA A 44 18.05 -22.54 -8.59
N GLU A 45 18.78 -21.54 -9.07
CA GLU A 45 20.02 -21.07 -8.45
C GLU A 45 19.75 -20.48 -7.06
N ALA A 46 18.77 -19.57 -6.91
CA ALA A 46 18.43 -18.99 -5.62
C ALA A 46 18.02 -20.04 -4.57
N CYS A 47 17.27 -21.06 -4.97
CA CYS A 47 16.88 -22.16 -4.10
C CYS A 47 18.07 -23.03 -3.69
N THR A 48 18.90 -23.45 -4.64
CA THR A 48 19.97 -24.44 -4.40
C THR A 48 21.24 -23.83 -3.83
N LEU A 49 21.67 -22.67 -4.34
CA LEU A 49 22.88 -21.97 -3.92
C LEU A 49 22.63 -20.90 -2.85
N GLY A 50 21.48 -20.22 -2.88
CA GLY A 50 21.14 -19.19 -1.90
C GLY A 50 20.66 -19.76 -0.56
N GLU A 51 19.69 -20.68 -0.61
CA GLU A 51 19.01 -21.21 0.58
C GLU A 51 19.36 -22.69 0.88
N GLY A 52 20.12 -23.34 0.01
CA GLY A 52 20.50 -24.76 0.17
C GLY A 52 19.33 -25.75 0.02
N GLN A 53 18.20 -25.30 -0.54
CA GLN A 53 17.00 -26.10 -0.70
C GLN A 53 16.98 -26.84 -2.02
N ARG A 54 16.40 -28.05 -2.02
CA ARG A 54 16.19 -28.80 -3.26
C ARG A 54 15.11 -28.11 -4.09
N PHE A 55 15.48 -27.73 -5.30
CA PHE A 55 14.56 -27.21 -6.30
C PHE A 55 13.75 -28.37 -6.90
N ASP A 56 12.43 -28.28 -6.82
CA ASP A 56 11.51 -29.27 -7.41
C ASP A 56 10.85 -28.69 -8.67
N GLU A 57 11.43 -29.03 -9.81
CA GLU A 57 10.93 -28.61 -11.13
C GLU A 57 9.54 -29.16 -11.42
N SER A 58 9.23 -30.39 -10.98
CA SER A 58 7.94 -31.02 -11.23
C SER A 58 6.83 -30.30 -10.46
N TYR A 59 7.09 -30.00 -9.19
CA TYR A 59 6.19 -29.19 -8.36
C TYR A 59 5.97 -27.80 -8.96
N ARG A 60 7.03 -27.16 -9.46
CA ARG A 60 6.93 -25.81 -10.04
C ARG A 60 6.18 -25.79 -11.37
N GLN A 61 6.30 -26.82 -12.20
CA GLN A 61 5.53 -26.92 -13.45
C GLN A 61 4.04 -27.16 -13.20
N GLU A 62 3.70 -27.90 -12.15
CA GLU A 62 2.31 -28.08 -11.72
C GLU A 62 1.74 -26.80 -11.08
N LEU A 63 2.53 -26.12 -10.23
CA LEU A 63 2.15 -24.86 -9.58
C LEU A 63 2.14 -23.66 -10.54
N GLY A 64 3.00 -23.65 -11.56
CA GLY A 64 3.04 -22.60 -12.59
C GLY A 64 1.78 -22.54 -13.47
N ARG A 65 0.95 -23.59 -13.44
CA ARG A 65 -0.41 -23.56 -14.00
C ARG A 65 -1.45 -22.94 -13.07
N GLN A 66 -1.15 -22.79 -11.79
CA GLN A 66 -1.98 -22.02 -10.86
C GLN A 66 -1.62 -20.53 -10.97
N PRO A 67 -2.61 -19.64 -11.09
CA PRO A 67 -2.35 -18.22 -11.13
C PRO A 67 -1.80 -17.76 -9.79
N SER A 68 -0.50 -17.48 -9.72
CA SER A 68 0.07 -16.64 -8.67
C SER A 68 -0.48 -15.23 -8.91
N GLY A 69 -1.56 -14.89 -8.22
CA GLY A 69 -2.13 -13.55 -8.27
C GLY A 69 -1.11 -12.50 -7.81
N PRO A 70 -1.39 -11.20 -8.01
CA PRO A 70 -0.55 -10.13 -7.49
C PRO A 70 -0.39 -10.18 -5.96
N PHE A 71 -1.28 -10.93 -5.28
CA PHE A 71 -1.17 -11.39 -3.90
C PHE A 71 -1.82 -12.77 -3.77
N PRO A 72 -1.34 -13.62 -2.83
CA PRO A 72 -0.09 -13.49 -2.07
C PRO A 72 1.15 -13.68 -2.95
N LEU A 73 2.24 -12.96 -2.69
CA LEU A 73 3.51 -13.25 -3.35
C LEU A 73 4.04 -14.57 -2.80
N HIS A 74 4.28 -15.52 -3.70
CA HIS A 74 4.99 -16.75 -3.39
C HIS A 74 6.13 -16.95 -4.39
N ASN A 75 7.20 -17.60 -3.97
CA ASN A 75 8.22 -18.11 -4.85
C ASN A 75 8.76 -19.43 -4.30
N MET A 76 7.99 -20.49 -4.53
CA MET A 76 8.24 -21.82 -3.96
C MET A 76 9.47 -22.49 -4.59
N CYS A 77 10.37 -22.98 -3.75
CA CYS A 77 11.45 -23.90 -4.15
C CYS A 77 10.97 -25.35 -4.23
N ASN A 78 10.11 -25.72 -3.29
CA ASN A 78 9.46 -27.03 -3.16
C ASN A 78 8.15 -26.85 -2.37
N ALA A 79 7.42 -27.93 -2.11
CA ALA A 79 6.14 -27.86 -1.40
C ALA A 79 6.21 -27.29 0.02
N SER A 80 7.40 -27.26 0.63
CA SER A 80 7.62 -26.85 2.02
C SER A 80 8.38 -25.53 2.19
N TYR A 81 8.96 -24.97 1.13
CA TYR A 81 9.85 -23.81 1.25
C TYR A 81 9.51 -22.74 0.22
N ASP A 82 9.25 -21.54 0.73
CA ASP A 82 9.01 -20.31 -0.01
C ASP A 82 10.21 -19.37 0.16
N LEU A 83 10.76 -18.88 -0.95
CA LEU A 83 11.79 -17.84 -0.93
C LEU A 83 11.26 -16.49 -0.45
N VAL A 84 9.94 -16.25 -0.57
CA VAL A 84 9.32 -15.02 -0.07
C VAL A 84 9.25 -15.11 1.46
N PRO A 85 9.89 -14.19 2.19
CA PRO A 85 9.82 -14.21 3.64
C PRO A 85 8.38 -14.04 4.13
N GLY A 86 7.99 -14.80 5.15
CA GLY A 86 6.62 -14.82 5.67
C GLY A 86 6.09 -13.47 6.18
N TRP A 87 6.96 -12.48 6.42
CA TRP A 87 6.57 -11.12 6.82
C TRP A 87 6.15 -10.24 5.64
N VAL A 88 6.60 -10.53 4.41
CA VAL A 88 6.36 -9.66 3.24
C VAL A 88 4.88 -9.52 2.93
N ASN A 89 4.14 -10.63 2.88
CA ASN A 89 2.71 -10.62 2.58
C ASN A 89 1.87 -9.87 3.64
N PRO A 90 2.02 -10.12 4.96
CA PRO A 90 1.37 -9.33 6.00
C PRO A 90 1.72 -7.84 5.94
N THR A 91 2.99 -7.49 5.72
CA THR A 91 3.44 -6.09 5.62
C THR A 91 2.80 -5.39 4.43
N LEU A 92 2.78 -6.04 3.27
CA LEU A 92 2.16 -5.50 2.07
C LEU A 92 0.66 -5.31 2.23
N ALA A 93 -0.05 -6.28 2.81
CA ALA A 93 -1.47 -6.16 3.10
C ALA A 93 -1.74 -4.98 4.04
N GLY A 94 -0.96 -4.84 5.12
CA GLY A 94 -1.07 -3.72 6.06
C GLY A 94 -0.82 -2.36 5.40
N LEU A 95 0.25 -2.25 4.61
CA LEU A 95 0.57 -1.00 3.89
C LEU A 95 -0.49 -0.66 2.85
N ALA A 96 -1.03 -1.64 2.13
CA ALA A 96 -2.09 -1.42 1.14
C ALA A 96 -3.36 -0.87 1.81
N VAL A 97 -3.74 -1.41 2.97
CA VAL A 97 -4.85 -0.88 3.77
C VAL A 97 -4.59 0.55 4.23
N VAL A 98 -3.38 0.86 4.68
CA VAL A 98 -3.00 2.23 5.09
C VAL A 98 -3.06 3.20 3.92
N VAL A 99 -2.51 2.84 2.76
CA VAL A 99 -2.57 3.67 1.54
C VAL A 99 -4.02 3.91 1.14
N ALA A 100 -4.83 2.85 1.04
CA ALA A 100 -6.25 2.98 0.69
C ALA A 100 -7.00 3.87 1.69
N GLY A 101 -6.82 3.64 3.00
CA GLY A 101 -7.47 4.41 4.06
C GLY A 101 -7.08 5.89 4.04
N THR A 102 -5.80 6.19 3.85
CA THR A 102 -5.29 7.57 3.80
C THR A 102 -5.71 8.31 2.53
N LEU A 103 -5.80 7.64 1.37
CA LEU A 103 -6.36 8.22 0.15
C LEU A 103 -7.85 8.54 0.30
N ILE A 104 -8.63 7.63 0.89
CA ILE A 104 -10.05 7.87 1.18
C ILE A 104 -10.20 9.07 2.12
N ALA A 105 -9.42 9.11 3.20
CA ALA A 105 -9.44 10.23 4.15
C ALA A 105 -9.04 11.56 3.49
N THR A 106 -8.07 11.54 2.56
CA THR A 106 -7.70 12.71 1.73
C THR A 106 -8.90 13.20 0.94
N GLY A 107 -9.58 12.31 0.20
CA GLY A 107 -10.76 12.66 -0.59
C GLY A 107 -11.88 13.23 0.26
N VAL A 108 -12.22 12.58 1.37
CA VAL A 108 -13.29 13.02 2.28
C VAL A 108 -12.98 14.40 2.85
N THR A 109 -11.77 14.60 3.39
CA THR A 109 -11.38 15.90 3.97
C THR A 109 -11.32 17.00 2.92
N ALA A 110 -10.78 16.72 1.72
CA ALA A 110 -10.75 17.68 0.62
C ALA A 110 -12.16 18.12 0.18
N VAL A 111 -13.08 17.17 0.01
CA VAL A 111 -14.47 17.46 -0.36
C VAL A 111 -15.17 18.29 0.73
N VAL A 112 -15.01 17.95 2.00
CA VAL A 112 -15.63 18.71 3.09
C VAL A 112 -15.11 20.14 3.14
N GLN A 113 -13.79 20.34 3.01
CA GLN A 113 -13.20 21.68 2.99
C GLN A 113 -13.66 22.49 1.77
N LEU A 114 -13.68 21.88 0.58
CA LEU A 114 -14.17 22.53 -0.64
C LEU A 114 -15.64 22.98 -0.48
N ARG A 115 -16.51 22.12 0.06
CA ARG A 115 -17.93 22.46 0.30
C ARG A 115 -18.07 23.63 1.27
N ARG A 116 -17.24 23.72 2.31
CA ARG A 116 -17.24 24.85 3.25
C ARG A 116 -16.85 26.14 2.56
N VAL A 117 -15.76 26.14 1.79
CA VAL A 117 -15.29 27.31 1.04
C VAL A 117 -16.35 27.77 0.03
N LEU A 118 -16.99 26.84 -0.69
CA LEU A 118 -18.04 27.17 -1.65
C LEU A 118 -19.30 27.73 -0.97
N ALA A 119 -19.71 27.17 0.17
CA ALA A 119 -20.84 27.70 0.94
C ALA A 119 -20.56 29.12 1.46
N GLU A 120 -19.35 29.39 1.93
CA GLU A 120 -18.92 30.74 2.34
C GLU A 120 -18.90 31.73 1.17
N ARG A 121 -18.36 31.32 0.01
CA ARG A 121 -18.38 32.15 -1.20
C ARG A 121 -19.82 32.48 -1.63
N ARG A 122 -20.72 31.48 -1.60
CA ARG A 122 -22.14 31.69 -1.93
C ARG A 122 -22.80 32.69 -0.97
N ARG A 123 -22.53 32.60 0.33
CA ARG A 123 -23.04 33.56 1.34
C ARG A 123 -22.52 34.97 1.08
N ARG A 124 -21.22 35.12 0.77
CA ARG A 124 -20.61 36.43 0.46
C ARG A 124 -21.21 37.07 -0.80
N MET A 125 -21.41 36.31 -1.87
CA MET A 125 -22.05 36.81 -3.09
C MET A 125 -23.51 37.24 -2.85
N GLY A 126 -24.26 36.47 -2.04
CA GLY A 126 -25.62 36.85 -1.66
C GLY A 126 -25.69 38.14 -0.83
N ALA A 127 -24.72 38.39 0.05
CA ALA A 127 -24.66 39.60 0.87
C ALA A 127 -24.24 40.87 0.10
N VAL A 128 -23.55 40.73 -1.03
CA VAL A 128 -23.18 41.87 -1.90
C VAL A 128 -24.32 42.27 -2.84
N ALA A 129 -25.26 41.35 -3.09
CA ALA A 129 -26.39 41.58 -3.99
C ALA A 129 -27.65 42.16 -3.30
N SER A 130 -27.61 42.34 -1.97
CA SER A 130 -28.67 42.93 -1.14
C SER A 130 -28.32 44.34 -0.70
#